data_AF-A0AB73T143-F1
#
_entry.id   AF-A0AB73T143-F1
#
_cell.length_a   1.000
_cell.length_b   1.000
_cell.length_c   1.000
_cell.angle_alpha   90.00
_cell.angle_beta   90.00
_cell.angle_gamma   90.00
#
_symmetry.space_group_name_H-M   'P 1'
#
loop_
_entity.id
_entity.type
_entity.pdbx_description
1 polymer ?
#
loop_
_entity_poly.entity_id
_entity_poly.type
_entity_poly.pdbx_seq_one_letter_code
_entity_poly.pdbx_strand_id
1 'polypeptide(L)'
;MEEKRGLLPVILSWIHDVLLFDGLYMVLAGFIGMEIREAQFYAVKGFFLIIPVIISWILIRKLKVLLAYVISGAAVTFIMGAVFNSVLTGVLTALIFIIRGYVKIKKAQLKKEMQDMPGETAANMDMEAWQIPTILDKPHPWHWILFGAVYITGILAQTEYIWHWEFYLFVAEIFVCFAFCYIDRMWEFLKERRKIANMPVNMMKRVSRIIFGISALALVVFILPSVLYEKDILSDLVGMFYNAQANGEIGPMEFENLGGGGFEPFYAGELEEKEPPVWLVFLGRAVAFLVVAAVIFVLLRIIYKISRNFIRSFGEDGEDEVIFLKKSEEEERRRLGGRKKEKGSEMLSVNMRIRRKYKKIIRKSSKERPKGWETPYELETGAQLQEDESMKVLHKVYEKARYSKDGCTKEEAREV
;
A
#
# COMPACT_ATOMS: atom_id res chain seq x y z
N MET A 1 -28.88 6.76 4.45
CA MET A 1 -27.96 7.73 5.08
C MET A 1 -26.54 7.32 4.73
N GLU A 2 -25.87 8.05 3.85
CA GLU A 2 -24.42 7.92 3.66
C GLU A 2 -23.73 8.53 4.89
N GLU A 3 -23.54 7.72 5.93
CA GLU A 3 -22.62 8.11 7.00
C GLU A 3 -21.24 8.20 6.30
N LYS A 4 -20.72 9.43 6.14
CA LYS A 4 -19.36 9.67 5.66
C LYS A 4 -18.41 9.29 6.79
N ARG A 5 -17.28 8.64 6.46
CA ARG A 5 -16.19 8.37 7.41
C ARG A 5 -15.89 9.66 8.17
N GLY A 6 -16.03 9.64 9.49
CA GLY A 6 -15.95 10.84 10.32
C GLY A 6 -14.58 11.54 10.21
N LEU A 7 -14.48 12.79 10.65
CA LEU A 7 -13.21 13.54 10.70
C LEU A 7 -12.23 12.97 11.74
N LEU A 8 -12.73 12.27 12.77
CA LEU A 8 -11.91 11.72 13.86
C LEU A 8 -10.73 10.82 13.42
N PRO A 9 -10.91 9.78 12.57
CA PRO A 9 -9.78 8.96 12.12
C PRO A 9 -8.75 9.76 11.31
N VAL A 10 -9.16 10.82 10.61
CA VAL A 10 -8.24 11.72 9.92
C VAL A 10 -7.41 12.51 10.93
N ILE A 11 -8.04 13.06 11.96
CA ILE A 11 -7.34 13.80 13.02
C ILE A 11 -6.36 12.87 13.74
N LEU A 12 -6.78 11.65 14.08
CA LEU A 12 -5.91 10.65 14.71
C LEU A 12 -4.71 10.29 13.81
N SER A 13 -4.89 10.19 12.49
CA SER A 13 -3.76 10.00 11.57
C SER A 13 -2.79 11.17 11.56
N TRP A 14 -3.28 12.42 11.71
CA TRP A 14 -2.39 13.58 11.79
C TRP A 14 -1.61 13.62 13.11
N ILE A 15 -2.25 13.24 14.22
CA ILE A 15 -1.58 13.14 15.51
C ILE A 15 -0.49 12.06 15.45
N HIS A 16 -0.81 10.89 14.89
CA HIS A 16 0.15 9.82 14.65
C HIS A 16 1.39 10.29 13.87
N ASP A 17 1.18 10.99 12.74
CA ASP A 17 2.28 11.53 11.94
C ASP A 17 3.18 12.46 12.74
N VAL A 18 2.58 13.32 13.56
CA VAL A 18 3.33 14.26 14.40
C VAL A 18 4.14 13.51 15.45
N LEU A 19 3.57 12.52 16.13
CA LEU A 19 4.28 11.72 17.13
C LEU A 19 5.49 11.00 16.52
N LEU A 20 5.35 10.43 15.32
CA LEU A 20 6.45 9.77 14.61
C LEU A 20 7.59 10.75 14.26
N PHE A 21 7.25 11.93 13.75
CA PHE A 21 8.26 12.90 13.36
C PHE A 21 8.85 13.67 14.53
N ASP A 22 8.13 13.81 15.64
CA ASP A 22 8.61 14.46 16.86
C ASP A 22 9.74 13.65 17.51
N GLY A 23 9.59 12.33 17.64
CA GLY A 23 10.65 11.44 18.12
C GLY A 23 11.91 11.51 17.25
N LEU A 24 11.73 11.50 15.93
CA LEU A 24 12.82 11.70 14.96
C LEU A 24 13.46 13.10 15.08
N TYR A 25 12.66 14.13 15.33
CA TYR A 25 13.13 15.51 15.51
C TYR A 25 14.09 15.60 16.69
N MET A 26 13.71 15.00 17.82
CA MET A 26 14.48 15.04 19.05
C MET A 26 15.83 14.33 18.94
N VAL A 27 15.87 13.16 18.30
CA VAL A 27 17.13 12.44 18.03
C VAL A 27 18.04 13.24 17.12
N LEU A 28 17.52 13.76 16.02
CA LEU A 28 18.31 14.53 15.06
C LEU A 28 18.82 15.83 15.69
N ALA A 29 18.03 16.49 16.53
CA ALA A 29 18.47 17.65 17.29
C ALA A 29 19.59 17.28 18.27
N GLY A 30 19.48 16.15 18.98
CA GLY A 30 20.55 15.61 19.83
C GLY A 30 21.88 15.44 19.08
N PHE A 31 21.85 14.92 17.85
CA PHE A 31 23.04 14.77 17.01
C PHE A 31 23.64 16.09 16.51
N ILE A 32 22.82 17.13 16.34
CA ILE A 32 23.26 18.46 15.90
C ILE A 32 23.91 19.25 17.06
N GLY A 33 23.91 18.70 18.28
CA GLY A 33 24.52 19.33 19.46
C GLY A 33 23.54 20.15 20.29
N MET A 34 22.26 19.78 20.29
CA MET A 34 21.24 20.37 21.15
C MET A 34 21.67 20.30 22.62
N GLU A 35 21.69 21.47 23.29
CA GLU A 35 21.84 21.53 24.74
C GLU A 35 20.57 21.06 25.45
N ILE A 36 20.72 20.41 26.61
CA ILE A 36 19.60 19.90 27.42
C ILE A 36 18.59 21.02 27.77
N ARG A 37 19.08 22.24 27.99
CA ARG A 37 18.25 23.42 28.30
C ARG A 37 17.35 23.84 27.14
N GLU A 38 17.76 23.54 25.91
CA GLU A 38 16.98 23.86 24.71
C GLU A 38 16.02 22.74 24.31
N ALA A 39 16.13 21.56 24.91
CA ALA A 39 15.43 20.37 24.46
C ALA A 39 13.90 20.51 24.49
N GLN A 40 13.36 21.25 25.45
CA GLN A 40 11.94 21.61 25.50
C GLN A 40 11.51 22.46 24.28
N PHE A 41 12.36 23.36 23.80
CA PHE A 41 12.06 24.14 22.60
C PHE A 41 12.09 23.28 21.34
N TYR A 42 12.99 22.29 21.25
CA TYR A 42 13.00 21.35 20.12
C TYR A 42 11.76 20.43 20.14
N ALA A 43 11.33 19.96 21.31
CA ALA A 43 10.09 19.18 21.45
C ALA A 43 8.86 20.00 21.01
N VAL A 44 8.74 21.26 21.47
CA VAL A 44 7.65 22.14 21.04
C VAL A 44 7.69 22.40 19.52
N LYS A 45 8.88 22.59 18.94
CA LYS A 45 9.06 22.76 17.49
C LYS A 45 8.64 21.53 16.70
N GLY A 46 8.88 20.32 17.20
CA GLY A 46 8.46 19.09 16.55
C GLY A 46 6.94 18.95 16.47
N PHE A 47 6.18 19.35 17.50
CA PHE A 47 4.71 19.42 17.42
C PHE A 47 4.18 20.35 16.32
N PHE A 48 4.90 21.44 15.98
CA PHE A 48 4.52 22.31 14.88
C PHE A 48 4.62 21.66 13.49
N LEU A 49 5.22 20.47 13.37
CA LEU A 49 5.15 19.64 12.16
C LEU A 49 3.72 19.20 11.81
N ILE A 50 2.74 19.41 12.71
CA ILE A 50 1.32 19.24 12.38
C ILE A 50 0.89 20.13 11.20
N ILE A 51 1.48 21.32 11.04
CA ILE A 51 1.18 22.24 9.96
C ILE A 51 1.50 21.62 8.58
N PRO A 52 2.75 21.19 8.30
CA PRO A 52 3.06 20.53 7.04
C PRO A 52 2.35 19.18 6.86
N VAL A 53 2.04 18.46 7.94
CA VAL A 53 1.19 17.25 7.89
C VAL A 53 -0.22 17.59 7.39
N ILE A 54 -0.88 18.61 7.91
CA ILE A 54 -2.22 19.01 7.44
C ILE A 54 -2.15 19.55 6.01
N ILE A 55 -1.19 20.43 5.71
CA ILE A 55 -1.07 21.05 4.39
C ILE A 55 -0.80 19.99 3.32
N SER A 56 0.14 19.08 3.55
CA SER A 56 0.43 17.99 2.60
C SER A 56 -0.78 17.09 2.36
N TRP A 57 -1.62 16.86 3.37
CA TRP A 57 -2.87 16.09 3.24
C TRP A 57 -3.87 16.80 2.34
N ILE A 58 -4.05 18.11 2.55
CA ILE A 58 -4.96 18.95 1.75
C ILE A 58 -4.48 19.00 0.30
N LEU A 59 -3.18 19.21 0.08
CA LEU A 59 -2.59 19.36 -1.25
C LEU A 59 -2.66 18.08 -2.09
N ILE A 60 -2.49 16.90 -1.48
CA ILE A 60 -2.70 15.62 -2.19
C ILE A 60 -4.12 15.53 -2.75
N ARG A 61 -5.12 16.00 -2.00
CA ARG A 61 -6.54 15.90 -2.38
C ARG A 61 -6.97 16.98 -3.37
N LYS A 62 -6.44 18.19 -3.24
CA LYS A 62 -6.83 19.33 -4.09
C LYS A 62 -6.06 19.42 -5.40
N LEU A 63 -4.78 19.08 -5.40
CA LEU A 63 -3.94 19.24 -6.60
C LEU A 63 -3.95 17.99 -7.46
N LYS A 64 -4.49 18.11 -8.68
CA LYS A 64 -4.46 17.04 -9.69
C LYS A 64 -3.08 16.90 -10.34
N VAL A 65 -2.38 18.02 -10.54
CA VAL A 65 -1.05 18.06 -11.15
C VAL A 65 0.02 17.71 -10.10
N LEU A 66 1.01 16.90 -10.49
CA LEU A 66 2.11 16.50 -9.61
C LEU A 66 3.13 17.63 -9.43
N LEU A 67 3.49 18.33 -10.50
CA LEU A 67 4.43 19.45 -10.46
C LEU A 67 3.97 20.57 -9.50
N ALA A 68 2.67 20.91 -9.51
CA ALA A 68 2.09 21.85 -8.56
C ALA A 68 2.22 21.38 -7.10
N TYR A 69 2.15 20.06 -6.85
CA TYR A 69 2.35 19.48 -5.52
C TYR A 69 3.82 19.61 -5.07
N VAL A 70 4.77 19.38 -5.98
CA VAL A 70 6.20 19.53 -5.68
C VAL A 70 6.56 20.99 -5.38
N ILE A 71 6.07 21.93 -6.19
CA ILE A 71 6.33 23.37 -5.97
C ILE A 71 5.73 23.83 -4.63
N SER A 72 4.49 23.43 -4.34
CA SER A 72 3.87 23.77 -3.05
C SER A 72 4.59 23.12 -1.86
N GLY A 73 5.09 21.88 -2.00
CA GLY A 73 5.94 21.25 -0.98
C GLY A 73 7.26 21.98 -0.76
N ALA A 74 7.92 22.43 -1.82
CA ALA A 74 9.15 23.23 -1.72
C ALA A 74 8.89 24.59 -1.04
N ALA A 75 7.79 25.26 -1.38
CA ALA A 75 7.38 26.51 -0.75
C ALA A 75 7.10 26.32 0.75
N VAL A 76 6.34 25.29 1.14
CA VAL A 76 6.04 25.00 2.55
C VAL A 76 7.30 24.62 3.32
N THR A 77 8.20 23.87 2.71
CA THR A 77 9.51 23.52 3.28
C THR A 77 10.34 24.77 3.59
N PHE A 78 10.43 25.69 2.62
CA PHE A 78 11.16 26.95 2.79
C PHE A 78 10.53 27.83 3.89
N ILE A 79 9.20 27.97 3.88
CA ILE A 79 8.48 28.75 4.89
C ILE A 79 8.68 28.15 6.29
N MET A 80 8.52 26.83 6.45
CA MET A 80 8.71 26.17 7.75
C MET A 80 10.15 26.32 8.26
N GLY A 81 11.14 26.16 7.38
CA GLY A 81 12.55 26.37 7.74
C GLY A 81 12.84 27.81 8.19
N ALA A 82 12.28 28.79 7.49
CA ALA A 82 12.44 30.22 7.79
C ALA A 82 11.72 30.64 9.09
N VAL A 83 10.47 30.21 9.28
CA VAL A 83 9.64 30.57 10.45
C VAL A 83 10.24 30.05 11.74
N PHE A 84 10.75 28.82 11.75
CA PHE A 84 11.33 28.20 12.94
C PHE A 84 12.85 28.40 13.05
N ASN A 85 13.45 29.14 12.10
CA ASN A 85 14.88 29.36 11.94
C ASN A 85 15.69 28.07 12.13
N SER A 86 15.22 26.97 11.53
CA SER A 86 15.76 25.63 11.74
C SER A 86 15.80 24.85 10.45
N VAL A 87 17.01 24.47 10.04
CA VAL A 87 17.24 23.60 8.88
C VAL A 87 16.58 22.23 9.11
N LEU A 88 16.61 21.73 10.35
CA LEU A 88 16.02 20.45 10.73
C LEU A 88 14.50 20.44 10.47
N THR A 89 13.79 21.50 10.87
CA THR A 89 12.34 21.64 10.60
C THR A 89 12.04 21.65 9.11
N GLY A 90 12.89 22.30 8.30
CA GLY A 90 12.80 22.26 6.84
C GLY A 90 13.01 20.84 6.29
N VAL A 91 14.07 20.15 6.71
CA VAL A 91 14.37 18.78 6.25
C VAL A 91 13.24 17.81 6.56
N LEU A 92 12.69 17.83 7.78
CA LEU A 92 11.57 16.95 8.16
C LEU A 92 10.27 17.31 7.43
N THR A 93 10.02 18.61 7.20
CA THR A 93 8.93 19.05 6.33
C THR A 93 9.07 18.50 4.91
N ALA A 94 10.26 18.57 4.33
CA ALA A 94 10.54 18.01 3.01
C ALA A 94 10.31 16.50 2.98
N LEU A 95 10.77 15.78 4.01
CA LEU A 95 10.56 14.34 4.15
C LEU A 95 9.06 13.96 4.19
N ILE A 96 8.24 14.70 4.94
CA ILE A 96 6.78 14.51 4.96
C ILE A 96 6.20 14.61 3.55
N PHE A 97 6.56 15.66 2.81
CA PHE A 97 6.08 15.89 1.43
C PHE A 97 6.59 14.85 0.44
N ILE A 98 7.82 14.35 0.61
CA ILE A 98 8.38 13.30 -0.25
C ILE A 98 7.63 11.98 -0.03
N ILE A 99 7.44 11.56 1.23
CA ILE A 99 6.74 10.30 1.55
C ILE A 99 5.30 10.35 1.01
N ARG A 100 4.62 11.46 1.21
CA ARG A 100 3.24 11.67 0.74
C ARG A 100 3.14 11.86 -0.78
N GLY A 101 4.15 12.49 -1.39
CA GLY A 101 4.28 12.61 -2.84
C GLY A 101 4.49 11.25 -3.52
N TYR A 102 5.30 10.37 -2.94
CA TYR A 102 5.50 9.00 -3.41
C TYR A 102 4.18 8.23 -3.49
N VAL A 103 3.34 8.35 -2.46
CA VAL A 103 2.03 7.69 -2.40
C VAL A 103 1.10 8.22 -3.50
N LYS A 104 1.14 9.52 -3.78
CA LYS A 104 0.40 10.12 -4.90
C LYS A 104 0.84 9.56 -6.25
N ILE A 105 2.14 9.36 -6.46
CA ILE A 105 2.69 8.73 -7.67
C ILE A 105 2.22 7.29 -7.80
N LYS A 106 2.37 6.50 -6.73
CA LYS A 106 1.94 5.10 -6.72
C LYS A 106 0.45 4.94 -6.99
N LYS A 107 -0.39 5.78 -6.39
CA LYS A 107 -1.84 5.83 -6.68
C LYS A 107 -2.12 6.17 -8.14
N ALA A 108 -1.36 7.08 -8.74
CA ALA A 108 -1.51 7.43 -10.16
C ALA A 108 -1.09 6.29 -11.10
N GLN A 109 0.03 5.61 -10.81
CA GLN A 109 0.49 4.43 -11.58
C GLN A 109 -0.55 3.31 -11.54
N LEU A 110 -1.03 3.00 -10.33
CA LEU A 110 -2.01 1.95 -10.13
C LEU A 110 -3.33 2.27 -10.85
N LYS A 111 -3.75 3.54 -10.86
CA LYS A 111 -4.91 4.00 -11.63
C LYS A 111 -4.73 3.82 -13.14
N LYS A 112 -3.51 4.00 -13.66
CA LYS A 112 -3.19 3.76 -15.07
C LYS A 112 -3.25 2.27 -15.40
N GLU A 113 -2.62 1.43 -14.57
CA GLU A 113 -2.69 -0.04 -14.69
C GLU A 113 -4.14 -0.56 -14.67
N MET A 114 -5.04 0.06 -13.90
CA MET A 114 -6.47 -0.27 -13.91
C MET A 114 -7.19 0.09 -15.21
N GLN A 115 -6.82 1.18 -15.88
CA GLN A 115 -7.42 1.56 -17.17
C GLN A 115 -7.03 0.57 -18.28
N ASP A 116 -5.91 -0.12 -18.08
CA ASP A 116 -5.38 -1.11 -19.00
C ASP A 116 -5.91 -2.54 -18.72
N MET A 117 -6.65 -2.78 -17.62
CA MET A 117 -7.24 -4.09 -17.29
C MET A 117 -8.60 -4.32 -17.97
N PRO A 118 -8.92 -5.56 -18.40
CA PRO A 118 -10.21 -5.91 -18.97
C PRO A 118 -11.38 -5.71 -17.98
N GLY A 119 -12.53 -5.30 -18.50
CA GLY A 119 -13.63 -4.69 -17.73
C GLY A 119 -14.23 -5.54 -16.58
N GLU A 120 -14.17 -6.87 -16.65
CA GLU A 120 -14.68 -7.74 -15.56
C GLU A 120 -13.77 -7.74 -14.32
N THR A 121 -12.45 -7.65 -14.49
CA THR A 121 -11.49 -7.55 -13.38
C THR A 121 -11.52 -6.18 -12.71
N ALA A 122 -11.70 -5.11 -13.49
CA ALA A 122 -11.81 -3.75 -12.97
C ALA A 122 -13.11 -3.49 -12.19
N ALA A 123 -14.21 -4.17 -12.55
CA ALA A 123 -15.52 -4.03 -11.90
C ALA A 123 -15.62 -4.74 -10.54
N ASN A 124 -14.87 -5.83 -10.34
CA ASN A 124 -14.89 -6.64 -9.11
C ASN A 124 -13.93 -6.14 -8.03
N MET A 125 -13.05 -5.19 -8.34
CA MET A 125 -12.13 -4.60 -7.39
C MET A 125 -12.73 -3.31 -6.82
N ASP A 126 -13.30 -3.41 -5.62
CA ASP A 126 -13.84 -2.26 -4.88
C ASP A 126 -12.81 -1.11 -4.85
N MET A 127 -13.26 0.09 -5.22
CA MET A 127 -12.47 1.34 -5.25
C MET A 127 -11.76 1.68 -3.92
N GLU A 128 -12.12 1.03 -2.81
CA GLU A 128 -11.49 1.18 -1.49
C GLU A 128 -10.31 0.22 -1.22
N ALA A 129 -10.25 -0.94 -1.90
CA ALA A 129 -9.16 -1.92 -1.74
C ALA A 129 -7.78 -1.37 -2.20
N TRP A 130 -7.78 -0.22 -2.87
CA TRP A 130 -6.63 0.39 -3.50
C TRP A 130 -6.09 1.63 -2.77
N GLN A 131 -6.56 1.89 -1.55
CA GLN A 131 -5.87 2.82 -0.66
C GLN A 131 -4.57 2.16 -0.20
N ILE A 132 -3.46 2.32 -0.93
CA ILE A 132 -2.13 1.99 -0.43
C ILE A 132 -1.96 2.74 0.88
N PRO A 133 -2.06 2.07 2.04
CA PRO A 133 -1.97 2.75 3.32
C PRO A 133 -0.50 3.03 3.53
N THR A 134 -0.17 4.31 3.58
CA THR A 134 1.17 4.75 3.97
C THR A 134 1.34 4.52 5.46
N ILE A 135 2.58 4.39 5.92
CA ILE A 135 2.95 4.50 7.35
C ILE A 135 2.26 5.72 7.99
N LEU A 136 2.10 6.81 7.24
CA LEU A 136 1.46 8.05 7.70
C LEU A 136 -0.08 8.05 7.68
N ASP A 137 -0.73 7.18 6.90
CA ASP A 137 -2.19 7.24 6.73
C ASP A 137 -2.95 6.35 7.72
N LYS A 138 -2.29 5.32 8.26
CA LYS A 138 -2.90 4.35 9.17
C LYS A 138 -1.94 4.02 10.32
N PRO A 139 -2.22 4.48 11.55
CA PRO A 139 -1.52 4.02 12.75
C PRO A 139 -1.56 2.49 12.82
N HIS A 140 -0.39 1.87 12.94
CA HIS A 140 -0.25 0.42 13.06
C HIS A 140 0.78 0.08 14.14
N PRO A 141 0.59 -1.01 14.90
CA PRO A 141 1.59 -1.46 15.89
C PRO A 141 2.99 -1.74 15.34
N TRP A 142 3.15 -1.84 14.02
CA TRP A 142 4.47 -2.00 13.40
C TRP A 142 5.32 -0.73 13.51
N HIS A 143 4.68 0.44 13.65
CA HIS A 143 5.37 1.72 13.78
C HIS A 143 6.07 1.84 15.15
N TRP A 144 5.67 1.03 16.14
CA TRP A 144 6.29 0.97 17.47
C TRP A 144 7.77 0.56 17.42
N ILE A 145 8.19 -0.15 16.36
CA ILE A 145 9.60 -0.47 16.14
C ILE A 145 10.43 0.80 15.98
N LEU A 146 9.87 1.85 15.36
CA LEU A 146 10.57 3.13 15.19
C LEU A 146 10.81 3.80 16.55
N PHE A 147 9.78 3.82 17.41
CA PHE A 147 9.89 4.34 18.78
C PHE A 147 10.91 3.53 19.59
N GLY A 148 10.88 2.20 19.51
CA GLY A 148 11.87 1.35 20.17
C GLY A 148 13.30 1.61 19.68
N ALA A 149 13.49 1.79 18.38
CA ALA A 149 14.81 2.10 17.81
C ALA A 149 15.32 3.48 18.26
N VAL A 150 14.44 4.49 18.29
CA VAL A 150 14.77 5.83 18.78
C VAL A 150 15.10 5.80 20.28
N TYR A 151 14.29 5.11 21.08
CA TYR A 151 14.50 4.95 22.52
C TYR A 151 15.86 4.31 22.83
N ILE A 152 16.21 3.21 22.15
CA ILE A 152 17.52 2.56 22.28
C ILE A 152 18.65 3.52 21.88
N THR A 153 18.45 4.30 20.81
CA THR A 153 19.43 5.29 20.37
C THR A 153 19.64 6.38 21.43
N GLY A 154 18.57 6.83 22.09
CA GLY A 154 18.64 7.79 23.20
C GLY A 154 19.42 7.25 24.40
N ILE A 155 19.22 5.98 24.76
CA ILE A 155 19.99 5.31 25.82
C ILE A 155 21.47 5.22 25.44
N LEU A 156 21.78 4.78 24.22
CA LEU A 156 23.16 4.66 23.73
C LEU A 156 23.88 6.01 23.65
N ALA A 157 23.14 7.09 23.39
CA ALA A 157 23.66 8.45 23.35
C ALA A 157 23.81 9.07 24.75
N GLN A 158 23.33 8.41 25.81
CA GLN A 158 23.30 8.89 27.21
C GLN A 158 22.67 10.27 27.36
N THR A 159 21.72 10.60 26.49
CA THR A 159 20.99 11.86 26.53
C THR A 159 19.69 11.65 27.28
N GLU A 160 19.67 11.94 28.58
CA GLU A 160 18.55 11.57 29.46
C GLU A 160 17.18 12.03 28.97
N TYR A 161 17.16 13.23 28.44
CA TYR A 161 15.95 13.84 27.93
C TYR A 161 15.30 13.08 26.76
N ILE A 162 16.10 12.51 25.85
CA ILE A 162 15.59 11.96 24.59
C ILE A 162 14.81 10.67 24.82
N TRP A 163 15.31 9.76 25.68
CA TRP A 163 14.66 8.47 25.88
C TRP A 163 13.40 8.58 26.76
N HIS A 164 13.41 9.45 27.79
CA HIS A 164 12.18 9.77 28.53
C HIS A 164 11.12 10.43 27.64
N TRP A 165 11.52 11.38 26.80
CA TRP A 165 10.59 12.02 25.85
C TRP A 165 9.99 10.99 24.88
N GLU A 166 10.82 10.13 24.30
CA GLU A 166 10.38 9.08 23.41
C GLU A 166 9.42 8.09 24.10
N PHE A 167 9.65 7.77 25.37
CA PHE A 167 8.74 6.94 26.15
C PHE A 167 7.34 7.57 26.25
N TYR A 168 7.24 8.87 26.54
CA TYR A 168 5.95 9.57 26.58
C TYR A 168 5.26 9.63 25.21
N LEU A 169 6.03 9.85 24.14
CA LEU A 169 5.50 9.80 22.77
C LEU A 169 5.00 8.39 22.41
N PHE A 170 5.73 7.36 22.81
CA PHE A 170 5.33 5.97 22.60
C PHE A 170 4.03 5.63 23.35
N VAL A 171 3.90 6.06 24.60
CA VAL A 171 2.65 5.91 25.36
C VAL A 171 1.50 6.62 24.65
N ALA A 172 1.70 7.87 24.20
CA ALA A 172 0.69 8.61 23.44
C ALA A 172 0.29 7.87 22.14
N GLU A 173 1.27 7.32 21.43
CA GLU A 173 1.06 6.55 20.21
C GLU A 173 0.24 5.27 20.44
N ILE A 174 0.42 4.58 21.57
CA ILE A 174 -0.42 3.43 21.94
C ILE A 174 -1.90 3.85 22.01
N PHE A 175 -2.20 4.99 22.65
CA PHE A 175 -3.57 5.50 22.74
C PHE A 175 -4.12 5.91 21.38
N VAL A 176 -3.32 6.60 20.55
CA VAL A 176 -3.72 7.02 19.20
C VAL A 176 -4.01 5.80 18.32
N CYS A 177 -3.12 4.81 18.31
CA CYS A 177 -3.27 3.59 17.56
C CYS A 177 -4.50 2.79 18.05
N PHE A 178 -4.69 2.67 19.37
CA PHE A 178 -5.86 1.99 19.93
C PHE A 178 -7.18 2.67 19.54
N ALA A 179 -7.25 4.00 19.66
CA ALA A 179 -8.42 4.79 19.26
C ALA A 179 -8.69 4.68 17.75
N PHE A 180 -7.64 4.74 16.93
CA PHE A 180 -7.77 4.62 15.48
C PHE A 180 -8.29 3.24 15.08
N CYS A 181 -7.63 2.16 15.55
CA CYS A 181 -8.05 0.79 15.26
C CYS A 181 -9.47 0.51 15.73
N TYR A 182 -9.87 1.04 16.88
CA TYR A 182 -11.24 0.91 17.39
C TYR A 182 -12.26 1.59 16.46
N ILE A 183 -12.02 2.85 16.08
CA ILE A 183 -12.93 3.59 15.19
C ILE A 183 -12.99 2.92 13.82
N ASP A 184 -11.85 2.48 13.28
CA ASP A 184 -11.76 1.88 11.96
C ASP A 184 -12.51 0.55 11.89
N ARG A 185 -12.26 -0.35 12.86
CA ARG A 185 -12.98 -1.64 12.96
C ARG A 185 -14.48 -1.46 13.16
N MET A 186 -14.89 -0.49 13.97
CA MET A 186 -16.30 -0.17 14.15
C MET A 186 -16.93 0.32 12.83
N TRP A 187 -16.19 1.13 12.06
CA TRP A 187 -16.62 1.60 10.75
C TRP A 187 -16.77 0.48 9.73
N GLU A 188 -15.77 -0.41 9.64
CA GLU A 188 -15.81 -1.60 8.77
C GLU A 188 -17.00 -2.49 9.14
N PHE A 189 -17.19 -2.78 10.42
CA PHE A 189 -18.30 -3.58 10.91
C PHE A 189 -19.68 -3.00 10.54
N LEU A 190 -19.86 -1.69 10.71
CA LEU A 190 -21.10 -1.01 10.34
C LEU A 190 -21.31 -0.98 8.81
N LYS A 191 -20.21 -0.88 8.04
CA LYS A 191 -20.26 -0.87 6.58
C LYS A 191 -20.66 -2.24 6.04
N GLU A 192 -20.03 -3.32 6.49
CA GLU A 192 -20.32 -4.69 6.05
C GLU A 192 -21.78 -5.08 6.31
N ARG A 193 -22.29 -4.69 7.48
CA ARG A 193 -23.63 -5.09 7.91
C ARG A 193 -24.72 -4.12 7.49
N ARG A 194 -24.40 -3.03 6.77
CA ARG A 194 -25.35 -1.98 6.35
C ARG A 194 -26.60 -2.53 5.65
N LYS A 195 -26.50 -3.68 4.98
CA LYS A 195 -27.59 -4.33 4.23
C LYS A 195 -28.57 -5.13 5.12
N ILE A 196 -28.25 -5.33 6.39
CA ILE A 196 -29.11 -6.04 7.36
C ILE A 196 -30.19 -5.07 7.88
N ALA A 197 -31.45 -5.38 7.62
CA ALA A 197 -32.59 -4.62 8.15
C ALA A 197 -32.66 -4.71 9.69
N ASN A 198 -33.15 -3.65 10.35
CA ASN A 198 -33.38 -3.57 11.81
C ASN A 198 -32.13 -3.72 12.71
N MET A 199 -30.95 -3.37 12.21
CA MET A 199 -29.74 -3.41 13.02
C MET A 199 -29.76 -2.33 14.13
N PRO A 200 -29.54 -2.69 15.42
CA PRO A 200 -29.53 -1.74 16.53
C PRO A 200 -28.20 -0.98 16.61
N VAL A 201 -27.87 -0.18 15.59
CA VAL A 201 -26.61 0.57 15.46
C VAL A 201 -26.30 1.41 16.70
N ASN A 202 -27.31 2.06 17.28
CA ASN A 202 -27.13 2.90 18.47
C ASN A 202 -26.78 2.09 19.73
N MET A 203 -27.31 0.88 19.87
CA MET A 203 -26.97 -0.01 20.97
C MET A 203 -25.55 -0.55 20.81
N MET A 204 -25.17 -0.94 19.60
CA MET A 204 -23.80 -1.39 19.30
C MET A 204 -22.77 -0.28 19.50
N LYS A 205 -23.04 0.95 19.01
CA LYS A 205 -22.19 2.13 19.29
C LYS A 205 -22.09 2.45 20.79
N ARG A 206 -23.11 2.13 21.59
CA ARG A 206 -23.08 2.32 23.06
C ARG A 206 -22.22 1.25 23.74
N VAL A 207 -22.49 -0.02 23.49
CA VAL A 207 -21.72 -1.15 24.06
C VAL A 207 -20.25 -1.06 23.66
N SER A 208 -19.98 -0.77 22.39
CA SER A 208 -18.63 -0.61 21.86
C SER A 208 -17.87 0.53 22.56
N ARG A 209 -18.52 1.67 22.83
CA ARG A 209 -17.89 2.78 23.59
C ARG A 209 -17.56 2.41 25.03
N ILE A 210 -18.41 1.59 25.67
CA ILE A 210 -18.16 1.10 27.03
C ILE A 210 -16.93 0.18 27.01
N ILE A 211 -16.86 -0.77 26.07
CA ILE A 211 -15.71 -1.66 25.90
C ILE A 211 -14.43 -0.84 25.64
N PHE A 212 -14.48 0.14 24.74
CA PHE A 212 -13.37 1.05 24.49
C PHE A 212 -12.90 1.77 25.76
N GLY A 213 -13.84 2.30 26.55
CA GLY A 213 -13.54 2.97 27.81
C GLY A 213 -12.86 2.05 28.83
N ILE A 214 -13.35 0.80 28.96
CA ILE A 214 -12.75 -0.21 29.85
C ILE A 214 -11.35 -0.60 29.38
N SER A 215 -11.16 -0.85 28.08
CA SER A 215 -9.84 -1.15 27.51
C SER A 215 -8.86 0.00 27.66
N ALA A 216 -9.31 1.25 27.45
CA ALA A 216 -8.48 2.43 27.65
C ALA A 216 -8.11 2.61 29.13
N LEU A 217 -9.04 2.36 30.05
CA LEU A 217 -8.77 2.39 31.49
C LEU A 217 -7.77 1.29 31.89
N ALA A 218 -7.91 0.08 31.36
CA ALA A 218 -6.96 -1.00 31.59
C ALA A 218 -5.56 -0.65 31.08
N LEU A 219 -5.44 -0.01 29.91
CA LEU A 219 -4.16 0.51 29.39
C LEU A 219 -3.56 1.56 30.32
N VAL A 220 -4.36 2.51 30.81
CA VAL A 220 -3.89 3.51 31.80
C VAL A 220 -3.38 2.80 33.05
N VAL A 221 -4.14 1.87 33.63
CA VAL A 221 -3.75 1.12 34.83
C VAL A 221 -2.46 0.31 34.61
N PHE A 222 -2.24 -0.22 33.40
CA PHE A 222 -1.03 -0.95 33.06
C PHE A 222 0.21 -0.05 32.96
N ILE A 223 0.03 1.18 32.45
CA ILE A 223 1.12 2.15 32.25
C ILE A 223 1.42 2.94 33.54
N LEU A 224 0.42 3.09 34.43
CA LEU A 224 0.47 3.87 35.66
C LEU A 224 1.67 3.51 36.56
N PRO A 225 2.04 2.23 36.79
CA PRO A 225 3.24 1.90 37.53
C PRO A 225 4.52 2.44 36.89
N SER A 226 4.65 2.34 35.57
CA SER A 226 5.86 2.83 34.86
C SER A 226 6.02 4.35 34.99
N VAL A 227 4.91 5.09 34.95
CA VAL A 227 4.92 6.55 35.08
C VAL A 227 5.11 7.00 36.53
N LEU A 228 4.54 6.29 37.51
CA LEU A 228 4.59 6.67 38.92
C LEU A 228 5.90 6.29 39.61
N TYR A 229 6.52 5.17 39.19
CA TYR A 229 7.70 4.68 39.87
C TYR A 229 9.01 5.27 39.30
N GLU A 230 8.99 5.95 38.14
CA GLU A 230 10.18 6.50 37.42
C GLU A 230 11.39 5.53 37.32
N LYS A 231 11.18 4.25 37.64
CA LYS A 231 12.19 3.20 37.64
C LYS A 231 12.04 2.43 36.35
N ASP A 232 12.71 2.94 35.33
CA ASP A 232 12.79 2.28 34.05
C ASP A 232 13.65 1.01 34.20
N ILE A 233 13.01 -0.15 34.12
CA ILE A 233 13.65 -1.47 34.27
C ILE A 233 14.84 -1.63 33.31
N LEU A 234 14.76 -0.97 32.14
CA LEU A 234 15.82 -0.98 31.13
C LEU A 234 16.97 -0.02 31.45
N SER A 235 16.72 1.15 32.04
CA SER A 235 17.79 2.05 32.46
C SER A 235 18.54 1.50 33.65
N ASP A 236 17.83 0.87 34.59
CA ASP A 236 18.44 0.15 35.71
C ASP A 236 19.26 -1.04 35.21
N LEU A 237 18.77 -1.80 34.22
CA LEU A 237 19.53 -2.91 33.64
C LEU A 237 20.79 -2.44 32.91
N VAL A 238 20.70 -1.35 32.14
CA VAL A 238 21.83 -0.77 31.42
C VAL A 238 22.81 -0.09 32.39
N GLY A 239 22.29 0.60 33.41
CA GLY A 239 23.07 1.18 34.50
C GLY A 239 23.79 0.11 35.32
N MET A 240 23.13 -0.99 35.65
CA MET A 240 23.74 -2.18 36.25
C MET A 240 24.82 -2.78 35.35
N PHE A 241 24.61 -2.84 34.04
CA PHE A 241 25.62 -3.36 33.09
C PHE A 241 26.88 -2.47 33.07
N TYR A 242 26.69 -1.15 33.04
CA TYR A 242 27.80 -0.20 33.12
C TYR A 242 28.49 -0.21 34.48
N ASN A 243 27.74 -0.33 35.57
CA ASN A 243 28.27 -0.44 36.93
C ASN A 243 29.02 -1.77 37.14
N ALA A 244 28.50 -2.89 36.65
CA ALA A 244 29.18 -4.20 36.68
C ALA A 244 30.49 -4.18 35.88
N GLN A 245 30.53 -3.45 34.75
CA GLN A 245 31.76 -3.26 33.99
C GLN A 245 32.74 -2.28 34.66
N ALA A 246 32.24 -1.23 35.33
CA ALA A 246 33.04 -0.27 36.08
C ALA A 246 33.61 -0.86 37.38
N ASN A 247 32.90 -1.80 38.00
CA ASN A 247 33.33 -2.54 39.19
C ASN A 247 34.27 -3.72 38.85
N GLY A 248 34.56 -3.96 37.57
CA GLY A 248 35.44 -5.04 37.14
C GLY A 248 34.85 -6.45 37.31
N GLU A 249 33.53 -6.57 37.48
CA GLU A 249 32.84 -7.85 37.72
C GLU A 249 32.66 -8.70 36.45
N ILE A 250 32.97 -8.15 35.27
CA ILE A 250 33.05 -8.90 34.01
C ILE A 250 34.52 -9.33 33.78
N GLY A 251 35.00 -10.20 34.66
CA GLY A 251 36.13 -11.10 34.40
C GLY A 251 35.62 -12.46 33.89
N PRO A 252 36.49 -13.33 33.33
CA PRO A 252 36.07 -14.70 32.99
C PRO A 252 35.44 -15.33 34.23
N MET A 253 34.25 -15.89 34.06
CA MET A 253 33.43 -16.50 35.10
C MET A 253 34.23 -17.59 35.82
N GLU A 254 34.86 -17.26 36.95
CA GLU A 254 35.38 -18.25 37.89
C GLU A 254 34.20 -18.74 38.74
N PHE A 255 33.77 -19.96 38.41
CA PHE A 255 32.89 -20.74 39.27
C PHE A 255 33.68 -21.19 40.49
N GLU A 256 33.67 -20.41 41.57
CA GLU A 256 34.08 -20.90 42.89
C GLU A 256 32.95 -20.79 43.93
N ASN A 257 32.58 -21.98 44.38
CA ASN A 257 31.94 -22.33 45.65
C ASN A 257 30.55 -21.74 45.99
N LEU A 258 29.54 -22.57 45.69
CA LEU A 258 28.34 -22.74 46.51
C LEU A 258 28.72 -22.94 47.99
N GLY A 259 28.48 -21.92 48.82
CA GLY A 259 28.77 -22.02 50.25
C GLY A 259 28.24 -20.85 51.09
N GLY A 260 26.92 -20.79 51.28
CA GLY A 260 26.28 -20.34 52.53
C GLY A 260 26.38 -18.88 52.98
N GLY A 261 25.22 -18.21 53.07
CA GLY A 261 24.94 -17.26 54.16
C GLY A 261 24.51 -15.85 53.75
N GLY A 262 23.24 -15.51 54.08
CA GLY A 262 22.82 -14.14 54.39
C GLY A 262 22.42 -13.26 53.20
N PHE A 263 21.12 -13.19 52.90
CA PHE A 263 20.54 -12.11 52.10
C PHE A 263 20.21 -10.96 53.06
N GLU A 264 21.09 -9.95 53.14
CA GLU A 264 20.72 -8.65 53.72
C GLU A 264 20.35 -7.67 52.59
N PRO A 265 19.26 -6.90 52.71
CA PRO A 265 18.91 -5.90 51.71
C PRO A 265 19.91 -4.74 51.80
N PHE A 266 20.73 -4.60 50.76
CA PHE A 266 21.64 -3.47 50.58
C PHE A 266 20.81 -2.18 50.44
N TYR A 267 20.77 -1.38 51.50
CA TYR A 267 20.11 -0.08 51.52
C TYR A 267 20.73 0.88 50.50
N ALA A 268 19.86 1.68 49.89
CA ALA A 268 20.16 2.80 49.01
C ALA A 268 21.22 3.73 49.61
N GLY A 269 22.46 3.60 49.12
CA GLY A 269 23.51 4.60 49.25
C GLY A 269 23.61 5.39 47.95
N GLU A 270 23.64 6.71 48.08
CA GLU A 270 23.83 7.71 47.02
C GLU A 270 24.88 7.23 46.01
N LEU A 271 24.43 6.87 44.80
CA LEU A 271 25.32 6.58 43.68
C LEU A 271 25.85 7.92 43.16
N GLU A 272 27.11 8.23 43.45
CA GLU A 272 27.84 9.26 42.74
C GLU A 272 27.83 8.91 41.24
N GLU A 273 27.22 9.80 40.46
CA GLU A 273 27.09 9.71 39.00
C GLU A 273 28.49 9.79 38.38
N LYS A 274 29.12 8.62 38.15
CA LYS A 274 30.47 8.56 37.60
C LYS A 274 30.41 8.62 36.08
N GLU A 275 30.99 9.67 35.50
CA GLU A 275 30.98 9.89 34.06
C GLU A 275 31.56 8.68 33.30
N PRO A 276 30.89 8.24 32.22
CA PRO A 276 31.26 7.04 31.49
C PRO A 276 32.62 7.20 30.79
N PRO A 277 33.42 6.12 30.68
CA PRO A 277 34.77 6.20 30.12
C PRO A 277 34.74 6.64 28.65
N VAL A 278 35.64 7.58 28.33
CA VAL A 278 35.70 8.33 27.05
C VAL A 278 35.68 7.42 25.80
N TRP A 279 36.30 6.25 25.86
CA TRP A 279 36.36 5.31 24.74
C TRP A 279 34.99 4.69 24.41
N LEU A 280 34.13 4.53 25.42
CA LEU A 280 32.82 3.91 25.28
C LEU A 280 31.78 4.93 24.76
N VAL A 281 31.88 6.19 25.20
CA VAL A 281 31.16 7.30 24.57
C VAL A 281 31.59 7.46 23.11
N PHE A 282 32.89 7.29 22.81
CA PHE A 282 33.39 7.33 21.44
C PHE A 282 32.90 6.14 20.59
N LEU A 283 32.86 4.94 21.16
CA LEU A 283 32.32 3.74 20.50
C LEU A 283 30.82 3.88 20.22
N GLY A 284 30.04 4.34 21.21
CA GLY A 284 28.61 4.62 21.08
C GLY A 284 28.35 5.66 19.99
N ARG A 285 29.13 6.74 19.95
CA ARG A 285 29.08 7.75 18.88
C ARG A 285 29.46 7.18 17.51
N ALA A 286 30.46 6.30 17.43
CA ALA A 286 30.87 5.65 16.18
C ALA A 286 29.79 4.69 15.64
N VAL A 287 29.16 3.90 16.53
CA VAL A 287 28.05 3.01 16.18
C VAL A 287 26.82 3.82 15.77
N ALA A 288 26.50 4.89 16.50
CA ALA A 288 25.42 5.80 16.13
C ALA A 288 25.67 6.44 14.76
N PHE A 289 26.90 6.87 14.47
CA PHE A 289 27.28 7.37 13.15
C PHE A 289 27.12 6.31 12.06
N LEU A 290 27.47 5.05 12.32
CA LEU A 290 27.27 3.94 11.38
C LEU A 290 25.79 3.65 11.12
N VAL A 291 24.94 3.70 12.15
CA VAL A 291 23.49 3.50 12.00
C VAL A 291 22.87 4.66 11.21
N VAL A 292 23.21 5.91 11.55
CA VAL A 292 22.76 7.10 10.83
C VAL A 292 23.27 7.09 9.39
N ALA A 293 24.53 6.72 9.16
CA ALA A 293 25.11 6.57 7.83
C ALA A 293 24.44 5.43 7.04
N ALA A 294 24.06 4.33 7.69
CA ALA A 294 23.31 3.24 7.06
C ALA A 294 21.89 3.69 6.68
N VAL A 295 21.22 4.46 7.54
CA VAL A 295 19.90 5.06 7.25
C VAL A 295 20.02 6.06 6.09
N ILE A 296 21.01 6.96 6.12
CA ILE A 296 21.30 7.90 5.04
C ILE A 296 21.64 7.15 3.75
N PHE A 297 22.44 6.09 3.82
CA PHE A 297 22.78 5.26 2.66
C PHE A 297 21.55 4.56 2.09
N VAL A 298 20.66 4.01 2.92
CA VAL A 298 19.38 3.43 2.50
C VAL A 298 18.49 4.50 1.86
N LEU A 299 18.39 5.67 2.47
CA LEU A 299 17.65 6.81 1.92
C LEU A 299 18.24 7.26 0.58
N LEU A 300 19.55 7.40 0.46
CA LEU A 300 20.26 7.72 -0.79
C LEU A 300 20.08 6.60 -1.82
N ARG A 301 20.02 5.33 -1.42
CA ARG A 301 19.75 4.21 -2.33
C ARG A 301 18.30 4.23 -2.83
N ILE A 302 17.36 4.60 -1.97
CA ILE A 302 15.96 4.80 -2.33
C ILE A 302 15.85 5.99 -3.29
N ILE A 303 16.50 7.11 -2.98
CA ILE A 303 16.57 8.30 -3.84
C ILE A 303 17.20 7.95 -5.19
N TYR A 304 18.33 7.25 -5.20
CA TYR A 304 19.00 6.77 -6.42
C TYR A 304 18.12 5.81 -7.22
N LYS A 305 17.39 4.91 -6.56
CA LYS A 305 16.44 4.00 -7.23
C LYS A 305 15.26 4.79 -7.81
N ILE A 306 14.78 5.82 -7.11
CA ILE A 306 13.72 6.72 -7.58
C ILE A 306 14.20 7.56 -8.76
N SER A 307 15.39 8.17 -8.69
CA SER A 307 15.94 8.98 -9.77
C SER A 307 16.38 8.14 -10.97
N ARG A 308 16.87 6.92 -10.78
CA ARG A 308 17.09 5.96 -11.87
C ARG A 308 15.79 5.50 -12.51
N ASN A 309 14.74 5.29 -11.72
CA ASN A 309 13.41 5.01 -12.25
C ASN A 309 12.82 6.23 -12.98
N PHE A 310 13.11 7.44 -12.51
CA PHE A 310 12.77 8.71 -13.16
C PHE A 310 13.46 8.84 -14.53
N ILE A 311 14.78 8.59 -14.61
CA ILE A 311 15.54 8.62 -15.88
C ILE A 311 15.01 7.59 -16.88
N ARG A 312 14.59 6.40 -16.42
CA ARG A 312 13.96 5.39 -17.29
C ARG A 312 12.57 5.81 -17.77
N SER A 313 11.75 6.41 -16.91
CA SER A 313 10.42 6.91 -17.29
C SER A 313 10.46 8.15 -18.19
N PHE A 314 11.57 8.90 -18.22
CA PHE A 314 11.75 10.03 -19.15
C PHE A 314 12.54 9.67 -20.42
N GLY A 315 13.24 8.52 -20.42
CA GLY A 315 13.98 8.02 -21.59
C GLY A 315 13.08 7.35 -22.64
N GLU A 316 11.84 7.00 -22.29
CA GLU A 316 10.84 6.43 -23.21
C GLU A 316 9.74 7.44 -23.62
N ASP A 317 9.61 8.57 -22.93
CA ASP A 317 8.58 9.60 -23.21
C ASP A 317 9.11 10.76 -24.10
N GLY A 318 10.28 10.60 -24.72
CA GLY A 318 10.92 11.61 -25.57
C GLY A 318 10.78 11.40 -27.08
N GLU A 319 10.33 10.23 -27.53
CA GLU A 319 9.88 10.03 -28.91
C GLU A 319 8.37 9.99 -28.91
N ASP A 320 7.82 10.93 -29.69
CA ASP A 320 6.41 11.14 -29.95
C ASP A 320 5.82 9.87 -30.62
N GLU A 321 5.51 8.84 -29.84
CA GLU A 321 4.67 7.76 -30.32
C GLU A 321 3.25 8.30 -30.44
N VAL A 322 2.92 8.68 -31.68
CA VAL A 322 1.54 8.84 -32.14
C VAL A 322 0.85 7.48 -31.96
N ILE A 323 0.33 7.24 -30.76
CA ILE A 323 -0.54 6.12 -30.47
C ILE A 323 -1.84 6.40 -31.20
N PHE A 324 -1.94 5.85 -32.40
CA PHE A 324 -3.19 5.77 -33.13
C PHE A 324 -4.20 5.07 -32.23
N LEU A 325 -5.18 5.82 -31.73
CA LEU A 325 -6.34 5.25 -31.07
C LEU A 325 -6.92 4.18 -32.00
N LYS A 326 -6.85 2.93 -31.53
CA LYS A 326 -7.38 1.77 -32.22
C LYS A 326 -8.86 2.04 -32.49
N LYS A 327 -9.18 2.32 -33.76
CA LYS A 327 -10.55 2.43 -34.26
C LYS A 327 -11.30 1.18 -33.83
N SER A 328 -12.56 1.33 -33.38
CA SER A 328 -13.39 0.22 -32.93
C SER A 328 -13.36 -0.93 -33.95
N GLU A 329 -13.42 -2.17 -33.45
CA GLU A 329 -13.40 -3.38 -34.28
C GLU A 329 -14.45 -3.36 -35.41
N GLU A 330 -15.50 -2.54 -35.28
CA GLU A 330 -16.51 -2.29 -36.31
C GLU A 330 -15.96 -1.58 -37.55
N GLU A 331 -14.98 -0.68 -37.42
CA GLU A 331 -14.35 -0.01 -38.56
C GLU A 331 -13.21 -0.81 -39.19
N GLU A 332 -12.52 -1.66 -38.41
CA GLU A 332 -11.52 -2.59 -38.93
C GLU A 332 -12.18 -3.73 -39.74
N ARG A 333 -13.35 -4.21 -39.28
CA ARG A 333 -14.21 -5.14 -40.04
C ARG A 333 -14.73 -4.56 -41.35
N ARG A 334 -14.89 -3.24 -41.45
CA ARG A 334 -15.26 -2.55 -42.71
C ARG A 334 -14.11 -2.45 -43.71
N ARG A 335 -12.85 -2.49 -43.25
CA ARG A 335 -11.65 -2.33 -44.11
C ARG A 335 -10.98 -3.65 -44.51
N LEU A 336 -11.16 -4.73 -43.73
CA LEU A 336 -10.60 -6.06 -44.03
C LEU A 336 -11.35 -6.85 -45.13
N GLY A 337 -12.06 -6.16 -46.03
CA GLY A 337 -12.63 -6.71 -47.27
C GLY A 337 -11.58 -7.06 -48.34
N GLY A 338 -10.36 -7.44 -47.94
CA GLY A 338 -9.20 -7.45 -48.83
C GLY A 338 -8.11 -8.46 -48.48
N ARG A 339 -8.43 -9.75 -48.56
CA ARG A 339 -7.57 -10.83 -49.09
C ARG A 339 -6.21 -11.11 -48.42
N LYS A 340 -6.12 -12.29 -47.78
CA LYS A 340 -5.15 -13.34 -48.15
C LYS A 340 -5.68 -14.73 -47.77
N LYS A 341 -5.85 -15.57 -48.79
CA LYS A 341 -6.21 -17.00 -48.69
C LYS A 341 -4.94 -17.81 -48.51
N GLU A 342 -4.81 -18.51 -47.39
CA GLU A 342 -3.84 -19.59 -47.24
C GLU A 342 -4.41 -20.91 -47.76
N LYS A 343 -3.49 -21.78 -48.18
CA LYS A 343 -3.68 -22.90 -49.12
C LYS A 343 -4.57 -24.06 -48.63
N GLY A 344 -5.19 -23.98 -47.46
CA GLY A 344 -6.36 -24.81 -47.09
C GLY A 344 -7.67 -24.38 -47.78
N SER A 345 -7.65 -23.25 -48.49
CA SER A 345 -8.84 -22.60 -49.05
C SER A 345 -9.52 -23.36 -50.19
N GLU A 346 -8.89 -24.26 -50.95
CA GLU A 346 -9.59 -24.87 -52.11
C GLU A 346 -10.65 -25.88 -51.69
N MET A 347 -10.34 -26.80 -50.77
CA MET A 347 -11.29 -27.81 -50.30
C MET A 347 -12.37 -27.18 -49.41
N LEU A 348 -11.97 -26.24 -48.53
CA LEU A 348 -12.89 -25.35 -47.83
C LEU A 348 -13.74 -24.53 -48.81
N SER A 349 -13.21 -24.09 -49.95
CA SER A 349 -13.96 -23.37 -51.00
C SER A 349 -14.94 -24.28 -51.73
N VAL A 350 -14.60 -25.54 -52.01
CA VAL A 350 -15.49 -26.51 -52.67
C VAL A 350 -16.66 -26.84 -51.73
N ASN A 351 -16.37 -27.23 -50.49
CA ASN A 351 -17.39 -27.51 -49.48
C ASN A 351 -18.26 -26.28 -49.21
N MET A 352 -17.66 -25.09 -49.12
CA MET A 352 -18.42 -23.86 -48.93
C MET A 352 -19.31 -23.54 -50.15
N ARG A 353 -18.87 -23.84 -51.38
CA ARG A 353 -19.67 -23.64 -52.60
C ARG A 353 -20.88 -24.57 -52.62
N ILE A 354 -20.70 -25.85 -52.30
CA ILE A 354 -21.78 -26.84 -52.16
C ILE A 354 -22.76 -26.39 -51.07
N ARG A 355 -22.26 -26.03 -49.88
CA ARG A 355 -23.09 -25.56 -48.76
C ARG A 355 -23.87 -24.29 -49.07
N ARG A 356 -23.29 -23.36 -49.84
CA ARG A 356 -23.98 -22.15 -50.32
C ARG A 356 -25.06 -22.48 -51.34
N LYS A 357 -24.78 -23.40 -52.28
CA LYS A 357 -25.74 -23.84 -53.30
C LYS A 357 -26.96 -24.52 -52.67
N TYR A 358 -26.72 -25.46 -51.74
CA TYR A 358 -27.76 -26.10 -50.93
C TYR A 358 -28.62 -25.06 -50.20
N LYS A 359 -28.01 -24.18 -49.40
CA LYS A 359 -28.76 -23.15 -48.65
C LYS A 359 -29.49 -22.16 -49.56
N LYS A 360 -28.98 -21.89 -50.76
CA LYS A 360 -29.63 -21.01 -51.73
C LYS A 360 -30.89 -21.65 -52.31
N ILE A 361 -30.86 -22.95 -52.58
CA ILE A 361 -32.02 -23.71 -53.06
C ILE A 361 -33.08 -23.76 -51.95
N ILE A 362 -32.72 -24.16 -50.72
CA ILE A 362 -33.64 -24.18 -49.57
C ILE A 362 -34.28 -22.81 -49.31
N ARG A 363 -33.51 -21.72 -49.38
CA ARG A 363 -34.05 -20.35 -49.21
C ARG A 363 -34.95 -19.89 -50.35
N LYS A 364 -34.83 -20.49 -51.53
CA LYS A 364 -35.66 -20.16 -52.70
C LYS A 364 -36.99 -20.90 -52.63
N SER A 365 -36.99 -22.14 -52.14
CA SER A 365 -38.18 -22.98 -52.02
C SER A 365 -38.95 -22.76 -50.71
N SER A 366 -38.27 -22.51 -49.59
CA SER A 366 -38.91 -22.28 -48.30
C SER A 366 -39.01 -20.78 -47.95
N LYS A 367 -40.18 -20.36 -47.45
CA LYS A 367 -40.42 -18.99 -46.94
C LYS A 367 -39.73 -18.74 -45.59
N GLU A 368 -39.45 -19.78 -44.83
CA GLU A 368 -38.81 -19.66 -43.52
C GLU A 368 -37.28 -19.73 -43.63
N ARG A 369 -36.59 -18.94 -42.80
CA ARG A 369 -35.12 -18.96 -42.76
C ARG A 369 -34.65 -20.17 -41.93
N PRO A 370 -33.70 -20.96 -42.43
CA PRO A 370 -33.11 -22.08 -41.69
C PRO A 370 -32.56 -21.63 -40.32
N LYS A 371 -32.98 -22.30 -39.25
CA LYS A 371 -32.66 -21.95 -37.85
C LYS A 371 -31.29 -22.46 -37.41
N GLY A 372 -30.65 -23.31 -38.23
CA GLY A 372 -29.24 -23.69 -38.12
C GLY A 372 -28.97 -24.99 -37.37
N TRP A 373 -29.89 -25.40 -36.49
CA TRP A 373 -29.87 -26.69 -35.79
C TRP A 373 -30.60 -27.81 -36.55
N GLU A 374 -31.40 -27.46 -37.56
CA GLU A 374 -32.17 -28.41 -38.37
C GLU A 374 -31.26 -29.33 -39.22
N THR A 375 -31.67 -30.58 -39.33
CA THR A 375 -31.01 -31.57 -40.18
C THR A 375 -31.27 -31.28 -41.68
N PRO A 376 -30.41 -31.75 -42.59
CA PRO A 376 -30.63 -31.57 -44.03
C PRO A 376 -32.02 -32.07 -44.47
N TYR A 377 -32.44 -33.23 -43.96
CA TYR A 377 -33.75 -33.82 -44.24
C TYR A 377 -34.92 -32.94 -43.74
N GLU A 378 -34.83 -32.39 -42.53
CA GLU A 378 -35.84 -31.46 -42.00
C GLU A 378 -35.96 -30.19 -42.86
N LEU A 379 -34.83 -29.65 -43.33
CA LEU A 379 -34.80 -28.49 -44.22
C LEU A 379 -35.44 -28.77 -45.58
N GLU A 380 -35.25 -29.97 -46.12
CA GLU A 380 -35.87 -30.40 -47.39
C GLU A 380 -37.35 -30.68 -47.24
N THR A 381 -37.76 -31.27 -46.10
CA THR A 381 -39.17 -31.50 -45.75
C THR A 381 -39.91 -30.17 -45.66
N GLY A 382 -39.36 -29.20 -44.92
CA GLY A 382 -39.91 -27.85 -44.80
C GLY A 382 -39.86 -27.03 -46.10
N ALA A 383 -39.16 -27.51 -47.11
CA ALA A 383 -39.06 -26.92 -48.44
C ALA A 383 -39.83 -27.69 -49.53
N GLN A 384 -40.43 -28.84 -49.21
CA GLN A 384 -41.11 -29.76 -50.15
C GLN A 384 -40.24 -30.20 -51.34
N LEU A 385 -38.93 -30.44 -51.11
CA LEU A 385 -37.98 -30.83 -52.17
C LEU A 385 -37.55 -32.31 -52.12
N GLN A 386 -38.22 -33.15 -51.33
CA GLN A 386 -37.80 -34.53 -51.06
C GLN A 386 -37.90 -35.47 -52.28
N GLU A 387 -38.85 -35.22 -53.17
CA GLU A 387 -39.11 -36.09 -54.33
C GLU A 387 -38.26 -35.73 -55.56
N ASP A 388 -37.58 -34.58 -55.55
CA ASP A 388 -36.74 -34.14 -56.67
C ASP A 388 -35.43 -34.93 -56.70
N GLU A 389 -35.22 -35.69 -57.77
CA GLU A 389 -34.00 -36.49 -57.99
C GLU A 389 -32.72 -35.63 -57.95
N SER A 390 -32.80 -34.38 -58.44
CA SER A 390 -31.66 -33.46 -58.39
C SER A 390 -31.33 -33.02 -56.96
N MET A 391 -32.35 -32.92 -56.10
CA MET A 391 -32.18 -32.58 -54.69
C MET A 391 -31.57 -33.75 -53.91
N LYS A 392 -31.94 -34.99 -54.22
CA LYS A 392 -31.35 -36.18 -53.57
C LYS A 392 -29.85 -36.31 -53.84
N VAL A 393 -29.39 -35.98 -55.04
CA VAL A 393 -27.95 -35.95 -55.37
C VAL A 393 -27.26 -34.83 -54.60
N LEU A 394 -27.86 -33.64 -54.56
CA LEU A 394 -27.33 -32.50 -53.81
C LEU A 394 -27.28 -32.75 -52.30
N HIS A 395 -28.25 -33.48 -51.74
CA HIS A 395 -28.30 -33.88 -50.34
C HIS A 395 -27.06 -34.69 -49.96
N LYS A 396 -26.76 -35.76 -50.71
CA LYS A 396 -25.60 -36.63 -50.47
C LYS A 396 -24.28 -35.87 -50.48
N VAL A 397 -24.10 -35.00 -51.48
CA VAL A 397 -22.89 -34.18 -51.63
C VAL A 397 -22.81 -33.10 -50.53
N TYR A 398 -23.94 -32.58 -50.07
CA TYR A 398 -24.00 -31.62 -48.96
C TYR A 398 -23.67 -32.26 -47.60
N GLU A 399 -24.19 -33.45 -47.32
CA GLU A 399 -23.88 -34.19 -46.10
C GLU A 399 -22.39 -34.51 -46.02
N LYS A 400 -21.80 -35.00 -47.12
CA LYS A 400 -20.36 -35.22 -47.20
C LYS A 400 -19.58 -33.92 -46.97
N ALA A 401 -20.01 -32.80 -47.56
CA ALA A 401 -19.37 -31.49 -47.37
C ALA A 401 -19.48 -30.94 -45.93
N ARG A 402 -20.44 -31.41 -45.13
CA ARG A 402 -20.71 -30.91 -43.78
C ARG A 402 -20.15 -31.81 -42.69
N TYR A 403 -20.21 -33.14 -42.87
CA TYR A 403 -19.92 -34.11 -41.81
C TYR A 403 -18.71 -35.00 -42.10
N SER A 404 -18.24 -35.09 -43.35
CA SER A 404 -17.04 -35.88 -43.67
C SER A 404 -15.76 -35.18 -43.21
N LYS A 405 -14.80 -35.96 -42.71
CA LYS A 405 -13.45 -35.48 -42.37
C LYS A 405 -12.64 -35.11 -43.63
N ASP A 406 -12.85 -35.85 -44.72
CA ASP A 406 -12.09 -35.69 -45.96
C ASP A 406 -12.72 -34.64 -46.91
N GLY A 407 -13.96 -34.20 -46.67
CA GLY A 407 -14.65 -33.22 -47.52
C GLY A 407 -15.02 -33.71 -48.93
N CYS A 408 -15.54 -32.82 -49.77
CA CYS A 408 -15.92 -33.14 -51.16
C CYS A 408 -14.82 -32.82 -52.16
N THR A 409 -14.71 -33.64 -53.20
CA THR A 409 -13.74 -33.44 -54.30
C THR A 409 -14.29 -32.48 -55.36
N LYS A 410 -13.44 -32.02 -56.28
CA LYS A 410 -13.84 -31.11 -57.37
C LYS A 410 -14.77 -31.78 -58.40
N GLU A 411 -14.72 -33.10 -58.52
CA GLU A 411 -15.54 -33.90 -59.43
C GLU A 411 -16.97 -34.02 -58.90
N GLU A 412 -17.12 -34.37 -57.61
CA GLU A 412 -18.42 -34.39 -56.91
C GLU A 412 -19.11 -33.02 -56.93
N ALA A 413 -18.33 -31.93 -56.93
CA ALA A 413 -18.86 -30.57 -57.03
C ALA A 413 -19.28 -30.17 -58.47
N ARG A 414 -19.03 -31.00 -59.48
CA ARG A 414 -19.52 -30.83 -60.87
C ARG A 414 -20.78 -31.65 -61.13
N GLU A 415 -21.00 -32.72 -60.38
CA GLU A 415 -22.22 -33.54 -60.45
C GLU A 415 -23.46 -32.81 -59.94
N VAL A 416 -23.27 -31.70 -59.20
CA VAL A 416 -24.35 -30.91 -58.62
C VAL A 416 -24.33 -29.47 -59.06
#